data_AF-A0A0Q7XE74-F1
#
_entry.id   AF-A0A0Q7XE74-F1
#
_cell.length_a   1.000
_cell.length_b   1.000
_cell.length_c   1.000
_cell.angle_alpha   90.00
_cell.angle_beta   90.00
_cell.angle_gamma   90.00
#
_symmetry.space_group_name_H-M   'P 1'
#
loop_
_entity.id
_entity.type
_entity.pdbx_description
1 polymer ?
#
loop_
_entity_poly.entity_id
_entity_poly.type
_entity_poly.pdbx_seq_one_letter_code
_entity_poly.pdbx_strand_id
1 'polypeptide(L)'
;MDAHIPILKRAGMVLVVLGTCDLLAIRSGLFLLGAAAGVGLLFGSLHMASLVRWIAAFALCALGVMMLAWPLMQPVDLTLTQLKLQPRILPSLVTSATWMLLLHWLYRTLGAPAVLAARRAAGHKPRHMGLAAACGATLSLMVCSTLALMLHGDAAERALRAAERQFGPDYRYHVAALKVEGKRVEGLVTAWNGNEIRNIPVAWQEDANGDR
;
A
#
# COMPACT_ATOMS: atom_id res chain seq x y z
N MET A 1 38.56 10.05 -5.25
CA MET A 1 37.55 9.79 -6.30
C MET A 1 36.23 9.47 -5.62
N ASP A 2 35.20 10.27 -5.90
CA ASP A 2 33.90 10.20 -5.24
C ASP A 2 33.07 9.01 -5.71
N ALA A 3 33.44 7.81 -5.27
CA ALA A 3 32.79 6.54 -5.61
C ALA A 3 31.28 6.50 -5.29
N HIS A 4 30.78 7.44 -4.49
CA HIS A 4 29.36 7.56 -4.13
C HIS A 4 28.52 8.31 -5.19
N ILE A 5 29.09 9.24 -5.96
CA ILE A 5 28.38 10.03 -6.97
C ILE A 5 27.69 9.15 -8.05
N PRO A 6 28.34 8.13 -8.64
CA PRO A 6 27.67 7.30 -9.65
C PRO A 6 26.51 6.50 -9.04
N ILE A 7 26.62 6.09 -7.77
CA ILE A 7 25.56 5.36 -7.04
C ILE A 7 24.36 6.28 -6.84
N LEU A 8 24.58 7.50 -6.37
CA LEU A 8 23.53 8.50 -6.17
C LEU A 8 22.85 8.87 -7.49
N LYS A 9 23.62 9.09 -8.56
CA LYS A 9 23.07 9.40 -9.88
C LYS A 9 22.20 8.29 -10.44
N ARG A 10 22.60 7.02 -10.28
CA ARG A 10 21.81 5.86 -10.72
C ARG A 10 20.48 5.78 -9.96
N ALA A 11 20.50 5.92 -8.63
CA ALA A 11 19.29 5.92 -7.82
C ALA A 11 18.39 7.12 -8.13
N GLY A 12 18.97 8.31 -8.33
CA GLY A 12 18.24 9.52 -8.70
C GLY A 12 17.56 9.41 -10.06
N MET A 13 18.26 8.87 -11.06
CA MET A 13 17.71 8.66 -12.41
C MET A 13 16.50 7.73 -12.39
N VAL A 14 16.58 6.61 -11.66
CA VAL A 14 15.45 5.67 -11.53
C VAL A 14 14.24 6.36 -10.90
N LEU A 15 14.44 7.15 -9.84
CA LEU A 15 13.36 7.89 -9.18
C LEU A 15 12.73 8.97 -10.07
N VAL A 16 13.55 9.69 -10.86
CA VAL A 16 13.05 10.70 -11.79
C VAL A 16 12.22 10.04 -12.89
N VAL A 17 12.72 8.98 -13.52
CA VAL A 17 12.00 8.27 -14.59
C VAL A 17 10.66 7.73 -14.07
N LEU A 18 10.66 7.05 -12.93
CA LEU A 18 9.43 6.54 -12.32
C LEU A 18 8.46 7.67 -11.96
N GLY A 19 8.95 8.71 -11.27
CA GLY A 19 8.13 9.86 -10.89
C GLY A 19 7.52 10.58 -12.11
N THR A 20 8.25 10.70 -13.21
CA THR A 20 7.73 11.29 -14.45
C THR A 20 6.72 10.38 -15.15
N CYS A 21 6.98 9.08 -15.24
CA CYS A 21 6.01 8.12 -15.79
C CYS A 21 4.69 8.13 -15.01
N ASP A 22 4.75 8.13 -13.69
CA ASP A 22 3.56 8.17 -12.82
C ASP A 22 2.82 9.52 -12.89
N LEU A 23 3.55 10.64 -13.03
CA LEU A 23 2.95 11.96 -13.21
C LEU A 23 2.05 12.01 -14.46
N LEU A 24 2.50 11.36 -15.55
CA LEU A 24 1.78 11.29 -16.81
C LEU A 24 0.57 10.34 -16.74
N ALA A 25 0.62 9.31 -15.89
CA ALA A 25 -0.42 8.28 -15.81
C ALA A 25 -1.52 8.57 -14.77
N ILE A 26 -1.19 9.09 -13.58
CA ILE A 26 -2.07 9.02 -12.40
C ILE A 26 -2.36 10.40 -11.77
N ARG A 27 -1.61 11.46 -12.12
CA ARG A 27 -1.79 12.84 -11.58
C ARG A 27 -1.85 12.92 -10.04
N SER A 28 -1.10 12.10 -9.31
CA SER A 28 -1.09 12.12 -7.85
C SER A 28 0.13 12.86 -7.27
N GLY A 29 -0.08 13.71 -6.26
CA GLY A 29 0.94 14.61 -5.69
C GLY A 29 2.11 13.92 -4.97
N LEU A 30 1.94 12.65 -4.54
CA LEU A 30 3.00 11.86 -3.92
C LEU A 30 4.20 11.63 -4.85
N PHE A 31 3.99 11.64 -6.17
CA PHE A 31 5.04 11.32 -7.14
C PHE A 31 5.90 12.53 -7.54
N LEU A 32 5.42 13.75 -7.29
CA LEU A 32 6.26 14.96 -7.35
C LEU A 32 7.37 14.91 -6.30
N LEU A 33 7.09 14.37 -5.11
CA LEU A 33 8.08 14.21 -4.04
C LEU A 33 9.16 13.19 -4.44
N GLY A 34 8.77 12.10 -5.11
CA GLY A 34 9.70 11.10 -5.65
C GLY A 34 10.63 11.69 -6.72
N ALA A 35 10.08 12.46 -7.66
CA ALA A 35 10.86 13.15 -8.69
C ALA A 35 11.81 14.20 -8.08
N ALA A 36 11.34 15.02 -7.14
CA ALA A 36 12.16 16.02 -6.45
C ALA A 36 13.31 15.38 -5.65
N ALA A 37 13.04 14.28 -4.95
CA ALA A 37 14.07 13.51 -4.25
C ALA A 37 15.07 12.88 -5.23
N GLY A 38 14.60 12.41 -6.39
CA GLY A 38 15.44 11.91 -7.48
C GLY A 38 16.37 12.98 -8.04
N VAL A 39 15.87 14.19 -8.27
CA VAL A 39 16.68 15.36 -8.68
C VAL A 39 17.72 15.70 -7.62
N GLY A 40 17.34 15.72 -6.34
CA GLY A 40 18.29 15.95 -5.24
C GLY A 40 19.42 14.91 -5.16
N LEU A 41 19.12 13.65 -5.51
CA LEU A 41 20.13 12.58 -5.63
C LEU A 41 21.05 12.77 -6.84
N LEU A 42 20.53 13.26 -7.98
CA LEU A 42 21.34 13.56 -9.16
C LEU A 42 22.38 14.66 -8.88
N PHE A 43 22.03 15.63 -8.03
CA PHE A 43 22.93 16.66 -7.53
C PHE A 43 23.95 16.15 -6.49
N GLY A 44 23.93 14.87 -6.13
CA GLY A 44 24.86 14.29 -5.17
C GLY A 44 24.52 14.61 -3.71
N SER A 45 23.31 15.05 -3.40
CA SER A 45 22.92 15.39 -2.03
C SER A 45 22.92 14.15 -1.13
N LEU A 46 23.89 14.11 -0.21
CA LEU A 46 24.00 13.09 0.82
C LEU A 46 22.84 13.12 1.82
N HIS A 47 22.24 14.30 2.01
CA HIS A 47 21.04 14.46 2.84
C HIS A 47 19.84 13.77 2.19
N MET A 48 19.63 13.99 0.88
CA MET A 48 18.56 13.32 0.13
C MET A 48 18.77 11.81 0.08
N ALA A 49 20.01 11.33 -0.09
CA ALA A 49 20.31 9.90 0.02
C ALA A 49 19.89 9.31 1.38
N SER A 50 20.08 10.06 2.48
CA SER A 50 19.58 9.61 3.79
C SER A 50 18.06 9.58 3.88
N LEU A 51 17.41 10.63 3.39
CA LEU A 51 15.96 10.80 3.49
C LEU A 51 15.25 9.73 2.68
N VAL A 52 15.68 9.54 1.43
CA VAL A 52 15.14 8.54 0.51
C VAL A 52 15.35 7.13 1.08
N ARG A 53 16.51 6.83 1.64
CA ARG A 53 16.74 5.52 2.28
C ARG A 53 15.83 5.30 3.50
N TRP A 54 15.58 6.35 4.28
CA TRP A 54 14.68 6.31 5.43
C TRP A 54 13.23 6.07 5.00
N ILE A 55 12.76 6.79 3.98
CA ILE A 55 11.44 6.58 3.38
C ILE A 55 11.32 5.18 2.78
N ALA A 56 12.36 4.67 2.11
CA ALA A 56 12.37 3.32 1.56
C ALA A 56 12.23 2.25 2.66
N ALA A 57 12.91 2.41 3.80
CA ALA A 57 12.77 1.51 4.93
C ALA A 57 11.37 1.57 5.56
N PHE A 58 10.81 2.77 5.73
CA PHE A 58 9.43 2.96 6.17
C PHE A 58 8.43 2.27 5.24
N ALA A 59 8.51 2.54 3.94
CA ALA A 59 7.59 2.02 2.94
C ALA A 59 7.71 0.49 2.78
N LEU A 60 8.93 -0.06 2.86
CA LEU A 60 9.14 -1.50 2.78
C LEU A 60 8.48 -2.24 3.95
N CYS A 61 8.64 -1.75 5.18
CA CYS A 61 7.97 -2.32 6.35
C CYS A 61 6.46 -2.12 6.31
N ALA A 62 6.00 -0.93 5.91
CA ALA A 62 4.58 -0.63 5.79
C ALA A 62 3.88 -1.56 4.77
N LEU A 63 4.48 -1.72 3.58
CA LEU A 63 3.97 -2.58 2.52
C LEU A 63 4.06 -4.07 2.91
N GLY A 64 5.15 -4.48 3.57
CA GLY A 64 5.32 -5.85 4.06
C GLY A 64 4.26 -6.25 5.08
N VAL A 65 3.97 -5.39 6.06
CA VAL A 65 2.88 -5.62 7.03
C VAL A 65 1.52 -5.67 6.32
N MET A 66 1.27 -4.75 5.39
CA MET A 66 0.00 -4.71 4.66
C MET A 66 -0.21 -5.98 3.83
N MET A 67 0.83 -6.47 3.14
CA MET A 67 0.75 -7.73 2.38
C MET A 67 0.53 -8.94 3.29
N LEU A 68 1.10 -8.94 4.49
CA LEU A 68 0.90 -10.02 5.45
C LEU A 68 -0.50 -9.98 6.09
N ALA A 69 -1.05 -8.78 6.28
CA ALA A 69 -2.40 -8.59 6.80
C ALA A 69 -3.49 -8.88 5.75
N TRP A 70 -3.21 -8.66 4.46
CA TRP A 70 -4.15 -8.91 3.36
C TRP A 70 -4.89 -10.27 3.44
N PRO A 71 -4.23 -11.43 3.61
CA PRO A 71 -4.92 -12.72 3.71
C PRO A 71 -5.79 -12.87 4.96
N LEU A 72 -5.58 -12.08 6.02
CA LEU A 72 -6.47 -12.08 7.18
C LEU A 72 -7.75 -11.27 6.92
N MET A 73 -7.69 -10.31 5.98
CA MET A 73 -8.82 -9.43 5.67
C MET A 73 -9.80 -10.07 4.68
N GLN A 74 -9.35 -11.04 3.89
CA GLN A 74 -10.14 -11.67 2.84
C GLN A 74 -10.19 -13.20 3.03
N PRO A 75 -11.35 -13.85 2.89
CA PRO A 75 -11.43 -15.31 3.03
C PRO A 75 -10.56 -16.01 1.98
N VAL A 76 -9.78 -17.01 2.43
CA VAL A 76 -8.86 -17.79 1.57
C VAL A 76 -9.61 -18.41 0.40
N ASP A 77 -10.86 -18.84 0.61
CA ASP A 77 -11.71 -19.37 -0.46
C ASP A 77 -12.00 -18.34 -1.57
N LEU A 78 -12.20 -17.07 -1.22
CA LEU A 78 -12.44 -16.01 -2.21
C LEU A 78 -11.16 -15.71 -3.00
N THR A 79 -9.98 -15.72 -2.36
CA THR A 79 -8.71 -15.53 -3.09
C THR A 79 -8.41 -16.68 -4.06
N LEU A 80 -8.68 -17.93 -3.67
CA LEU A 80 -8.55 -19.09 -4.56
C LEU A 80 -9.54 -19.02 -5.72
N THR A 81 -10.78 -18.60 -5.44
CA THR A 81 -11.82 -18.43 -6.46
C THR A 81 -11.46 -17.30 -7.43
N GLN A 82 -10.92 -16.19 -6.94
CA GLN A 82 -10.40 -15.09 -7.77
C GLN A 82 -9.23 -15.57 -8.64
N LEU A 83 -8.30 -16.34 -8.09
CA LEU A 83 -7.17 -16.87 -8.86
C LEU A 83 -7.61 -17.83 -9.97
N LYS A 84 -8.67 -18.63 -9.74
CA LYS A 84 -9.23 -19.57 -10.72
C LYS A 84 -10.07 -18.89 -11.80
N LEU A 85 -10.98 -17.99 -11.41
CA LEU A 85 -11.99 -17.43 -12.31
C LEU A 85 -11.59 -16.09 -12.93
N GLN A 86 -10.78 -15.29 -12.23
CA GLN A 86 -10.40 -13.94 -12.67
C GLN A 86 -8.95 -13.62 -12.29
N PRO A 87 -7.96 -13.92 -13.16
CA PRO A 87 -6.54 -13.57 -12.92
C PRO A 87 -6.26 -12.06 -12.87
N ARG A 88 -7.29 -11.20 -12.79
CA ARG A 88 -7.20 -9.73 -12.65
C ARG A 88 -6.46 -9.29 -11.37
N ILE A 89 -6.27 -10.20 -10.41
CA ILE A 89 -5.42 -9.99 -9.22
C ILE A 89 -3.92 -10.04 -9.56
N LEU A 90 -3.50 -10.79 -10.59
CA LEU A 90 -2.08 -10.96 -10.93
C LEU A 90 -1.37 -9.62 -11.22
N PRO A 91 -1.92 -8.69 -12.03
CA PRO A 91 -1.30 -7.39 -12.24
C PRO A 91 -1.05 -6.62 -10.94
N SER A 92 -1.99 -6.69 -9.99
CA SER A 92 -1.85 -6.03 -8.68
C SER A 92 -0.70 -6.65 -7.87
N LEU A 93 -0.65 -7.98 -7.78
CA LEU A 93 0.44 -8.69 -7.10
C LEU A 93 1.81 -8.42 -7.72
N VAL A 94 1.90 -8.44 -9.06
CA VAL A 94 3.14 -8.12 -9.79
C VAL A 94 3.57 -6.69 -9.52
N THR A 95 2.62 -5.74 -9.48
CA THR A 95 2.89 -4.34 -9.17
C THR A 95 3.41 -4.19 -7.74
N SER A 96 2.77 -4.79 -6.75
CA SER A 96 3.21 -4.79 -5.35
C SER A 96 4.60 -5.40 -5.18
N ALA A 97 4.87 -6.54 -5.81
CA ALA A 97 6.18 -7.19 -5.79
C ALA A 97 7.27 -6.32 -6.42
N THR A 98 6.97 -5.67 -7.55
CA THR A 98 7.87 -4.74 -8.22
C THR A 98 8.23 -3.56 -7.31
N TRP A 99 7.24 -2.99 -6.61
CA TRP A 99 7.46 -1.93 -5.63
C TRP A 99 8.33 -2.39 -4.46
N MET A 100 8.10 -3.57 -3.90
CA MET A 100 8.95 -4.13 -2.82
C MET A 100 10.40 -4.29 -3.28
N LEU A 101 10.61 -4.85 -4.48
CA LEU A 101 11.95 -5.03 -5.04
C LEU A 101 12.65 -3.70 -5.26
N LEU A 102 11.94 -2.70 -5.80
CA LEU A 102 12.46 -1.37 -6.02
C LEU A 102 12.85 -0.69 -4.69
N LEU A 103 11.98 -0.73 -3.68
CA LEU A 103 12.25 -0.16 -2.35
C LEU A 103 13.43 -0.84 -1.67
N HIS A 104 13.49 -2.18 -1.75
CA HIS A 104 14.62 -2.95 -1.22
C HIS A 104 15.93 -2.60 -1.96
N TRP A 105 15.88 -2.48 -3.29
CA TRP A 105 17.02 -2.09 -4.09
C TRP A 105 17.49 -0.67 -3.75
N LEU A 106 16.58 0.30 -3.62
CA LEU A 106 16.90 1.66 -3.19
C LEU A 106 17.55 1.67 -1.80
N TYR A 107 16.97 0.91 -0.86
CA TYR A 107 17.47 0.78 0.50
C TYR A 107 18.91 0.26 0.55
N ARG A 108 19.22 -0.79 -0.25
CA ARG A 108 20.57 -1.33 -0.37
C ARG A 108 21.52 -0.38 -1.09
N THR A 109 21.09 0.21 -2.20
CA THR A 109 21.92 1.08 -3.05
C THR A 109 22.38 2.32 -2.30
N LEU A 110 21.46 3.00 -1.60
CA LEU A 110 21.77 4.16 -0.76
C LEU A 110 22.43 3.77 0.57
N GLY A 111 22.44 2.47 0.89
CA GLY A 111 23.15 1.89 2.02
C GLY A 111 24.55 1.37 1.69
N ALA A 112 25.00 1.52 0.45
CA ALA A 112 26.33 1.08 0.04
C ALA A 112 27.43 1.74 0.90
N PRO A 113 28.54 1.02 1.20
CA PRO A 113 29.60 1.51 2.07
C PRO A 113 30.21 2.81 1.56
N ALA A 114 30.31 3.01 0.25
CA ALA A 114 30.78 4.25 -0.37
C ALA A 114 29.91 5.47 0.01
N VAL A 115 28.58 5.31 0.03
CA VAL A 115 27.64 6.38 0.38
C VAL A 115 27.68 6.65 1.89
N LEU A 116 27.79 5.60 2.69
CA LEU A 116 27.92 5.74 4.15
C LEU A 116 29.25 6.38 4.56
N ALA A 117 30.35 6.03 3.89
CA ALA A 117 31.66 6.63 4.11
C ALA A 117 31.66 8.11 3.74
N ALA A 118 31.09 8.47 2.58
CA ALA A 118 30.95 9.87 2.16
C ALA A 118 30.13 10.70 3.16
N ARG A 119 29.05 10.13 3.71
CA ARG A 119 28.24 10.78 4.75
C ARG A 119 28.99 11.01 6.05
N ARG A 120 29.77 10.01 6.49
CA ARG A 120 30.61 10.14 7.69
C ARG A 120 31.71 11.18 7.49
N ALA A 121 32.35 11.19 6.32
CA ALA A 121 33.35 12.18 5.95
C ALA A 121 32.76 13.61 5.91
N ALA A 122 31.51 13.76 5.48
CA ALA A 122 30.77 15.02 5.52
C ALA A 122 30.22 15.41 6.92
N GLY A 123 30.55 14.65 7.97
CA GLY A 123 30.14 14.95 9.35
C GLY A 123 28.65 14.70 9.64
N HIS A 124 27.91 14.02 8.77
CA HIS A 124 26.49 13.77 8.97
C HIS A 124 26.26 12.63 9.98
N LYS A 125 25.40 12.88 10.98
CA LYS A 125 24.97 11.85 11.93
C LYS A 125 24.23 10.70 11.22
N PRO A 126 24.47 9.43 11.62
CA PRO A 126 23.73 8.30 11.09
C PRO A 126 22.26 8.42 11.52
N ARG A 127 21.34 8.29 10.55
CA ARG A 127 19.90 8.28 10.84
C ARG A 127 19.49 6.89 11.29
N HIS A 128 18.75 6.78 12.39
CA HIS A 128 18.27 5.50 12.90
C HIS A 128 17.22 4.92 11.96
N MET A 129 17.60 3.87 11.23
CA MET A 129 16.75 3.22 10.25
C MET A 129 15.66 2.35 10.90
N GLY A 130 15.94 1.80 12.07
CA GLY A 130 14.96 1.04 12.86
C GLY A 130 13.74 1.88 13.25
N LEU A 131 13.92 3.19 13.45
CA LEU A 131 12.80 4.10 13.72
C LEU A 131 11.90 4.25 12.50
N ALA A 132 12.46 4.30 11.28
CA ALA A 132 11.67 4.33 10.05
C ALA A 132 10.84 3.05 9.89
N ALA A 133 11.50 1.91 10.08
CA ALA A 133 10.89 0.59 9.98
C ALA A 133 9.77 0.42 11.01
N ALA A 134 10.02 0.81 12.28
CA ALA A 134 9.03 0.77 13.34
C ALA A 134 7.85 1.69 13.04
N CYS A 135 8.07 2.93 12.61
CA CYS A 135 6.99 3.83 12.21
C CYS A 135 6.14 3.25 11.07
N GLY A 136 6.78 2.65 10.05
CA GLY A 136 6.08 2.02 8.93
C GLY A 136 5.22 0.83 9.38
N ALA A 137 5.80 -0.05 10.20
CA ALA A 137 5.09 -1.20 10.74
C ALA A 137 3.92 -0.79 11.65
N THR A 138 4.14 0.13 12.59
CA THR A 138 3.11 0.60 13.52
C THR A 138 1.96 1.29 12.79
N LEU A 139 2.26 2.16 11.81
CA LEU A 139 1.21 2.82 11.03
C LEU A 139 0.39 1.79 10.25
N SER A 140 1.03 0.83 9.57
CA SER A 140 0.32 -0.21 8.84
C SER A 140 -0.51 -1.10 9.75
N LEU A 141 0.00 -1.49 10.92
CA LEU A 141 -0.75 -2.25 11.92
C LEU A 141 -1.99 -1.48 12.39
N MET A 142 -1.84 -0.17 12.65
CA MET A 142 -2.95 0.68 13.04
C MET A 142 -4.02 0.70 11.94
N VAL A 143 -3.63 0.94 10.68
CA VAL A 143 -4.55 0.96 9.53
C VAL A 143 -5.24 -0.40 9.35
N CYS A 144 -4.50 -1.51 9.40
CA CYS A 144 -5.06 -2.85 9.28
C CYS A 144 -6.06 -3.15 10.41
N SER A 145 -5.74 -2.75 11.64
CA SER A 145 -6.62 -2.93 12.80
C SER A 145 -7.91 -2.12 12.67
N THR A 146 -7.81 -0.84 12.25
CA THR A 146 -8.99 0.00 12.00
C THR A 146 -9.86 -0.60 10.89
N LEU A 147 -9.25 -1.07 9.80
CA LEU A 147 -9.98 -1.67 8.69
C LEU A 147 -10.63 -3.00 9.10
N ALA A 148 -9.95 -3.83 9.90
CA ALA A 148 -10.51 -5.06 10.44
C ALA A 148 -11.72 -4.78 11.33
N LEU A 149 -11.65 -3.78 12.20
CA LEU A 149 -12.78 -3.36 13.04
C LEU A 149 -13.96 -2.85 12.20
N MET A 150 -13.70 -2.11 11.11
CA MET A 150 -14.77 -1.66 10.20
C MET A 150 -15.42 -2.83 9.44
N LEU A 151 -14.64 -3.82 9.01
CA LEU A 151 -15.10 -4.97 8.24
C LEU A 151 -15.83 -6.03 9.08
N HIS A 152 -15.69 -5.99 10.42
CA HIS A 152 -16.40 -6.88 11.35
C HIS A 152 -17.44 -6.15 12.22
N GLY A 153 -17.71 -4.87 11.95
CA GLY A 153 -18.70 -4.09 12.69
C GLY A 153 -20.14 -4.31 12.20
N ASP A 154 -21.12 -3.80 12.96
CA ASP A 154 -22.56 -3.92 12.66
C ASP A 154 -22.95 -3.50 11.24
N ALA A 155 -22.25 -2.51 10.67
CA ALA A 155 -22.46 -2.06 9.30
C ALA A 155 -22.07 -3.13 8.25
N ALA A 156 -21.04 -3.91 8.52
CA ALA A 156 -20.63 -5.01 7.64
C ALA A 156 -21.64 -6.16 7.68
N GLU A 157 -22.17 -6.49 8.86
CA GLU A 157 -23.25 -7.49 8.96
C GLU A 157 -24.53 -7.05 8.24
N ARG A 158 -24.89 -5.77 8.32
CA ARG A 158 -26.04 -5.23 7.58
C ARG A 158 -25.82 -5.26 6.06
N ALA A 159 -24.62 -4.97 5.59
CA ALA A 159 -24.27 -5.13 4.18
C ALA A 159 -24.40 -6.59 3.72
N LEU A 160 -23.94 -7.53 4.55
CA LEU A 160 -24.03 -8.97 4.28
C LEU A 160 -25.50 -9.41 4.15
N ARG A 161 -26.34 -9.05 5.13
CA ARG A 161 -27.78 -9.38 5.12
C ARG A 161 -28.52 -8.74 3.96
N ALA A 162 -28.14 -7.54 3.53
CA ALA A 162 -28.73 -6.88 2.37
C ALA A 162 -28.38 -7.61 1.06
N ALA A 163 -27.14 -8.10 0.92
CA ALA A 163 -26.71 -8.88 -0.24
C ALA A 163 -27.35 -10.29 -0.26
N GLU A 164 -27.43 -10.96 0.89
CA GLU A 164 -28.09 -12.28 1.02
C GLU A 164 -29.56 -12.24 0.60
N ARG A 165 -30.29 -11.19 0.99
CA ARG A 165 -31.70 -11.00 0.60
C ARG A 165 -31.91 -10.84 -0.91
N GLN A 166 -30.92 -10.32 -1.64
CA GLN A 166 -31.04 -10.09 -3.08
C GLN A 166 -30.70 -11.32 -3.93
N PHE A 167 -29.73 -12.15 -3.52
CA PHE A 167 -29.17 -13.20 -4.38
C PHE A 167 -29.30 -14.62 -3.83
N GLY A 168 -29.85 -14.79 -2.63
CA GLY A 168 -30.19 -16.10 -2.07
C GLY A 168 -29.00 -16.87 -1.46
N PRO A 169 -29.24 -18.11 -0.96
CA PRO A 169 -28.28 -18.87 -0.16
C PRO A 169 -27.17 -19.58 -0.97
N ASP A 170 -27.26 -19.60 -2.30
CA ASP A 170 -26.31 -20.32 -3.17
C ASP A 170 -24.94 -19.61 -3.31
N TYR A 171 -24.79 -18.42 -2.72
CA TYR A 171 -23.57 -17.62 -2.76
C TYR A 171 -22.98 -17.43 -1.36
N ARG A 172 -21.65 -17.38 -1.29
CA ARG A 172 -20.94 -16.89 -0.12
C ARG A 172 -20.70 -15.39 -0.27
N TYR A 173 -20.83 -14.65 0.81
CA TYR A 173 -20.74 -13.19 0.82
C TYR A 173 -19.60 -12.72 1.71
N HIS A 174 -18.94 -11.64 1.31
CA HIS A 174 -17.88 -10.99 2.08
C HIS A 174 -17.89 -9.51 1.75
N VAL A 175 -17.85 -8.67 2.76
CA VAL A 175 -17.75 -7.22 2.58
C VAL A 175 -16.32 -6.92 2.13
N ALA A 176 -16.14 -6.50 0.88
CA ALA A 176 -14.84 -6.18 0.31
C ALA A 176 -14.41 -4.73 0.60
N ALA A 177 -15.37 -3.82 0.74
CA ALA A 177 -15.12 -2.44 1.15
C ALA A 177 -16.33 -1.88 1.86
N LEU A 178 -16.10 -1.00 2.83
CA LEU A 178 -17.15 -0.24 3.48
C LEU A 178 -16.65 1.19 3.65
N LYS A 179 -17.44 2.15 3.18
CA LYS A 179 -17.18 3.58 3.27
C LYS A 179 -18.32 4.20 4.06
N VAL A 180 -18.00 4.76 5.21
CA VAL A 180 -18.95 5.47 6.06
C VAL A 180 -18.65 6.96 5.98
N GLU A 181 -19.53 7.72 5.34
CA GLU A 181 -19.47 9.19 5.27
C GLU A 181 -20.65 9.78 6.04
N GLY A 182 -20.42 10.13 7.31
CA GLY A 182 -21.46 10.67 8.18
C GLY A 182 -22.60 9.68 8.40
N LYS A 183 -23.76 9.96 7.79
CA LYS A 183 -24.96 9.10 7.82
C LYS A 183 -25.11 8.22 6.59
N ARG A 184 -24.20 8.29 5.61
CA ARG A 184 -24.29 7.50 4.39
C ARG A 184 -23.27 6.37 4.46
N VAL A 185 -23.75 5.14 4.33
CA VAL A 185 -22.89 3.96 4.29
C VAL A 185 -22.95 3.38 2.88
N GLU A 186 -21.80 3.28 2.24
CA GLU A 186 -21.60 2.61 0.96
C GLU A 186 -20.71 1.39 1.18
N GLY A 187 -21.24 0.21 0.93
CA GLY A 187 -20.53 -1.06 0.98
C GLY A 187 -20.35 -1.65 -0.41
N LEU A 188 -19.25 -2.36 -0.61
CA LEU A 188 -19.06 -3.27 -1.73
C LEU A 188 -19.03 -4.68 -1.15
N VAL A 189 -20.03 -5.49 -1.49
CA VAL A 189 -20.09 -6.90 -1.07
C VAL A 189 -19.68 -7.76 -2.25
N THR A 190 -18.66 -8.58 -2.07
CA THR A 190 -18.31 -9.60 -3.05
C THR A 190 -19.10 -10.87 -2.73
N ALA A 191 -19.95 -11.28 -3.66
CA ALA A 191 -20.63 -12.56 -3.66
C ALA A 191 -19.87 -13.52 -4.58
N TRP A 192 -19.59 -14.73 -4.12
CA TRP A 192 -18.95 -15.74 -4.95
C TRP A 192 -19.55 -17.13 -4.76
N ASN A 193 -19.52 -17.89 -5.85
CA ASN A 193 -19.74 -19.34 -5.85
C ASN A 193 -18.58 -20.01 -6.59
N GLY A 194 -18.62 -21.33 -6.80
CA GLY A 194 -17.55 -22.07 -7.49
C GLY A 194 -17.32 -21.66 -8.96
N ASN A 195 -18.24 -20.92 -9.57
CA ASN A 195 -18.29 -20.65 -11.01
C ASN A 195 -18.24 -19.16 -11.37
N GLU A 196 -18.62 -18.25 -10.48
CA GLU A 196 -18.61 -16.80 -10.71
C GLU A 196 -18.36 -15.98 -9.43
N ILE A 197 -17.79 -14.79 -9.64
CA ILE A 197 -17.60 -13.76 -8.61
C ILE A 197 -18.32 -12.50 -9.08
N ARG A 198 -19.19 -11.95 -8.23
CA ARG A 198 -19.93 -10.70 -8.47
C ARG A 198 -19.63 -9.69 -7.36
N ASN A 199 -19.43 -8.44 -7.75
CA ASN A 199 -19.32 -7.33 -6.81
C ASN A 199 -20.65 -6.58 -6.78
N ILE A 200 -21.30 -6.56 -5.63
CA ILE A 200 -22.61 -5.96 -5.39
C ILE A 200 -22.38 -4.65 -4.62
N PRO A 201 -22.57 -3.48 -5.25
CA PRO A 201 -22.57 -2.22 -4.53
C PRO A 201 -23.87 -2.11 -3.71
N VAL A 202 -23.73 -1.89 -2.41
CA VAL A 202 -24.84 -1.71 -1.47
C VAL A 202 -24.69 -0.33 -0.86
N ALA A 203 -25.73 0.50 -0.87
CA ALA A 203 -25.70 1.81 -0.24
C ALA A 203 -26.99 2.02 0.56
N TRP A 204 -26.85 2.55 1.78
CA TRP A 204 -27.98 2.95 2.61
C TRP A 204 -27.66 4.22 3.39
N GLN A 205 -28.70 4.95 3.79
CA GLN A 205 -28.58 6.05 4.74
C GLN A 205 -28.97 5.53 6.13
N GLU A 206 -28.10 5.77 7.09
CA GLU A 206 -28.35 5.57 8.50
C GLU A 206 -29.15 6.77 9.00
N ASP A 207 -30.48 6.64 8.94
CA ASP A 207 -31.37 7.62 9.52
C ASP A 207 -31.15 7.66 11.04
N ALA A 208 -31.21 8.86 11.62
CA ALA A 208 -31.01 9.11 13.06
C ALA A 208 -32.14 8.53 13.94
N ASN A 209 -32.92 7.59 13.41
CA ASN A 209 -34.01 6.94 14.12
C ASN A 209 -33.69 5.45 14.21
N GLY A 210 -33.21 5.05 15.39
CA GLY A 210 -33.40 3.67 15.81
C GLY A 210 -34.91 3.43 15.87
N ASP A 211 -35.43 2.61 14.97
CA ASP A 211 -36.74 2.00 15.13
C ASP A 211 -36.51 0.62 15.73
N ARG A 212 -36.91 0.40 16.99
CA ARG A 212 -38.28 0.08 17.43
C ARG A 212 -38.75 -1.26 16.87
#